data_AF-A0A1M5ZKC1-F1
#
_entry.id   AF-A0A1M5ZKC1-F1
#
_cell.length_a   1.000
_cell.length_b   1.000
_cell.length_c   1.000
_cell.angle_alpha   90.00
_cell.angle_beta   90.00
_cell.angle_gamma   90.00
#
_symmetry.space_group_name_H-M   'P 1'
#
loop_
_entity.id
_entity.type
_entity.pdbx_description
1 polymer ?
#
loop_
_entity_poly.entity_id
_entity_poly.type
_entity_poly.pdbx_seq_one_letter_code
_entity_poly.pdbx_strand_id
1 'polypeptide(L)' 'MANIEIRRIAQQYNIKLWRIAHVLGMTDGNFSRKMRYELPDAEKQKIFNIIKNLSKEEE' A
#
# COMPACT_ATOMS: atom_id res chain seq x y z
N MET A 1 10.84 9.68 7.25
CA MET A 1 9.44 9.22 7.09
C MET A 1 9.45 7.71 7.07
N ALA A 2 8.65 7.03 7.90
CA ALA A 2 8.50 5.59 7.80
C ALA A 2 7.73 5.23 6.52
N ASN A 3 8.03 4.07 5.92
CA ASN A 3 7.27 3.46 4.81
C ASN A 3 7.20 4.28 3.49
N ILE A 4 8.24 5.07 3.18
CA ILE A 4 8.33 5.84 1.92
C ILE A 4 8.24 4.91 0.69
N GLU A 5 8.81 3.71 0.77
CA GLU A 5 8.82 2.75 -0.35
C GLU A 5 7.42 2.38 -0.81
N ILE A 6 6.48 2.17 0.12
CA ILE A 6 5.10 1.84 -0.24
C ILE A 6 4.45 3.02 -0.98
N ARG A 7 4.69 4.25 -0.52
CA ARG A 7 4.19 5.46 -1.22
C ARG A 7 4.80 5.59 -2.60
N ARG A 8 6.10 5.34 -2.73
CA ARG A 8 6.83 5.41 -4.00
C ARG A 8 6.31 4.37 -4.99
N ILE A 9 6.12 3.14 -4.55
CA ILE A 9 5.62 2.05 -5.39
C ILE A 9 4.15 2.28 -5.78
N ALA A 10 3.31 2.71 -4.84
CA ALA A 10 1.93 3.09 -5.15
C ALA A 10 1.89 4.21 -6.22
N GLN A 11 2.74 5.24 -6.10
CA GLN A 11 2.86 6.29 -7.13
C GLN A 11 3.40 5.77 -8.47
N GLN A 12 4.40 4.87 -8.44
CA GLN A 12 5.00 4.30 -9.65
C GLN A 12 3.98 3.52 -10.49
N TYR A 13 3.07 2.80 -9.83
CA TYR A 13 1.98 2.07 -10.47
C TYR A 13 0.71 2.92 -10.63
N ASN A 14 0.76 4.22 -10.31
CA ASN A 14 -0.37 5.14 -10.33
C ASN A 14 -1.58 4.68 -9.48
N ILE A 15 -1.34 3.83 -8.47
CA ILE A 15 -2.35 3.28 -7.58
C ILE A 15 -2.53 4.20 -6.37
N LYS A 16 -3.79 4.53 -6.08
CA LYS A 16 -4.15 5.34 -4.91
C LYS A 16 -4.08 4.50 -3.62
N LEU A 17 -3.55 5.08 -2.55
CA LEU A 17 -3.37 4.42 -1.24
C LEU A 17 -4.69 3.85 -0.69
N TRP A 18 -5.82 4.56 -0.89
CA TRP A 18 -7.13 4.08 -0.47
C TRP A 18 -7.55 2.76 -1.16
N ARG A 19 -7.08 2.50 -2.39
CA ARG A 19 -7.40 1.28 -3.14
C ARG A 19 -6.70 0.07 -2.54
N ILE A 20 -5.43 0.26 -2.16
CA ILE A 20 -4.65 -0.72 -1.40
C ILE A 20 -5.31 -0.99 -0.05
N ALA A 21 -5.73 0.06 0.66
CA ALA A 21 -6.44 -0.08 1.92
C ALA A 21 -7.74 -0.87 1.74
N HIS A 22 -8.50 -0.60 0.66
CA HIS A 22 -9.73 -1.32 0.34
C HIS A 22 -9.51 -2.82 0.13
N VAL A 23 -8.46 -3.21 -0.60
CA VAL A 23 -8.08 -4.62 -0.81
C VAL A 23 -7.61 -5.27 0.48
N LEU A 24 -6.96 -4.52 1.37
CA LEU A 24 -6.61 -4.97 2.71
C LEU A 24 -7.81 -5.09 3.66
N GLY A 25 -9.01 -4.66 3.24
CA GLY A 25 -10.19 -4.59 4.10
C GLY A 25 -10.08 -3.51 5.18
N MET A 26 -9.24 -2.49 4.96
CA MET A 26 -9.01 -1.39 5.89
C MET A 26 -9.44 -0.06 5.28
N THR A 27 -9.79 0.89 6.14
CA THR A 27 -10.04 2.28 5.74
C THR A 27 -8.73 3.06 5.57
N ASP A 28 -8.71 4.03 4.67
CA ASP A 28 -7.56 4.90 4.40
C ASP A 28 -6.98 5.52 5.68
N GLY A 29 -7.83 5.94 6.63
CA GLY A 29 -7.40 6.48 7.92
C GLY A 29 -6.59 5.49 8.77
N ASN A 30 -6.97 4.20 8.77
CA ASN A 30 -6.20 3.15 9.44
C ASN A 30 -4.88 2.87 8.73
N PHE A 31 -4.91 2.87 7.40
CA PHE A 31 -3.72 2.65 6.58
C PHE A 31 -2.69 3.78 6.75
N SER A 32 -3.15 5.04 6.71
CA SER A 32 -2.34 6.24 6.96
C SER A 32 -1.80 6.30 8.39
N ARG A 33 -2.53 5.77 9.38
CA ARG A 33 -2.02 5.60 10.75
C ARG A 33 -0.93 4.53 10.80
N LYS A 34 -1.17 3.36 10.21
CA LYS A 34 -0.18 2.27 10.13
C LYS A 34 1.12 2.70 9.47
N MET A 35 1.05 3.48 8.39
CA MET A 35 2.23 3.99 7.70
C MET A 35 3.11 4.94 8.53
N ARG A 36 2.58 5.54 9.60
CA ARG A 36 3.36 6.42 10.50
C ARG A 36 4.28 5.66 11.45
N TYR A 37 4.07 4.35 11.63
CA TYR A 37 4.88 3.48 12.47
C TYR A 37 5.76 2.56 11.62
N GLU A 38 6.84 2.04 12.19
CA GLU A 38 7.66 1.03 11.54
C GLU A 38 6.84 -0.25 11.36
N LEU A 39 6.50 -0.55 10.11
CA LEU A 39 5.76 -1.76 9.78
C LEU A 39 6.74 -2.93 9.63
N PRO A 40 6.39 -4.13 10.11
CA PRO A 40 7.18 -5.32 9.83
C PRO A 40 7.24 -5.57 8.32
N ASP A 41 8.37 -6.09 7.84
CA ASP A 41 8.57 -6.34 6.40
C ASP A 41 7.54 -7.29 5.80
N ALA A 42 6.98 -8.20 6.60
CA ALA A 42 5.87 -9.06 6.20
C ALA A 42 4.62 -8.26 5.77
N GLU A 43 4.29 -7.16 6.45
CA GLU A 43 3.18 -6.30 6.05
C GLU A 43 3.52 -5.49 4.79
N LYS A 44 4.76 -5.00 4.69
CA LYS A 44 5.22 -4.30 3.47
C LYS A 44 5.11 -5.21 2.25
N GLN A 45 5.55 -6.47 2.34
CA GLN A 45 5.44 -7.44 1.26
C GLN A 45 4.00 -7.70 0.83
N LYS A 46 3.05 -7.82 1.78
CA LYS A 46 1.63 -7.95 1.45
C LYS A 46 1.14 -6.75 0.65
N ILE A 47 1.50 -5.54 1.07
CA ILE A 47 1.13 -4.31 0.37
C ILE A 47 1.72 -4.28 -1.04
N PHE A 48 3.00 -4.62 -1.20
CA PHE A 48 3.64 -4.69 -2.52
C PHE A 48 2.96 -5.71 -3.44
N ASN A 49 2.57 -6.86 -2.91
CA ASN A 49 1.86 -7.86 -3.70
C ASN A 49 0.48 -7.35 -4.15
N ILE A 50 -0.25 -6.64 -3.28
CA ILE A 50 -1.52 -6.01 -3.62
C ILE A 50 -1.35 -4.94 -4.70
N ILE A 51 -0.35 -4.07 -4.56
CA ILE A 51 -0.02 -3.05 -5.56
C ILE A 51 0.28 -3.72 -6.92
N LYS A 52 1.11 -4.76 -6.92
CA LYS A 52 1.44 -5.50 -8.14
C LYS A 52 0.21 -6.18 -8.76
N ASN A 53 -0.70 -6.69 -7.95
CA ASN A 53 -1.93 -7.31 -8.42
C ASN A 53 -2.89 -6.27 -9.02
N LEU A 54 -3.11 -5.16 -8.32
CA LEU A 54 -3.92 -4.03 -8.80
C LEU A 54 -3.35 -3.43 -10.09
N SER A 55 -2.02 -3.34 -10.22
CA SER A 55 -1.38 -2.87 -11.44
C SER A 55 -1.58 -3.80 -12.62
N LYS A 56 -1.73 -5.12 -12.39
CA LYS A 56 -1.99 -6.09 -13.44
C LYS A 56 -3.47 -6.12 -13.86
N GLU A 57 -4.39 -5.76 -12.98
CA GLU A 57 -5.82 -5.68 -13.29
C GLU A 57 -6.19 -4.42 -14.11
N GLU A 58 -5.34 -3.41 -14.15
CA GLU A 58 -5.56 -2.19 -14.96
C GLU A 58 -4.91 -2.26 -16.37
N GLU A 59 -4.36 -3.40 -16.78
CA GLU A 59 -3.83 -3.68 -18.13
C GLU A 59 -4.86 -4.42 -19.01
#